data_AF-A0A836T171-F1
#
_entry.id   AF-A0A836T171-F1
#
_cell.length_a   1.000
_cell.length_b   1.000
_cell.length_c   1.000
_cell.angle_alpha   90.00
_cell.angle_beta   90.00
_cell.angle_gamma   90.00
#
_symmetry.space_group_name_H-M   'P 1'
#
loop_
_entity.id
_entity.type
_entity.pdbx_description
1 polymer ?
#
loop_
_entity_poly.entity_id
_entity_poly.type
_entity_poly.pdbx_seq_one_letter_code
_entity_poly.pdbx_strand_id
1 'polypeptide(L)'
;MTDLVKTPVFADNNLINLYHLNELYQNIATEVSQRMRETHQIDVPITSGIWGGTYLIAHPNGLAKRRIWRFYCIVNLPQNTLLDKHANMERLVSIYCDVFKEAFSPHLELKLKMWGGRLPFSNSAKPSLTLHMEDATETVSWLRVFFVWNHVPWEESIISDTVRIVKEYKEFFDLKKGPVVKDSKEIKYLLQDIIIIYRTLENACSGDFQEHANSIIGKMTERFLAGLHDRDEIIDLYEMVFKNALIYGFEESLEAPFAKAGLNIQNVENWPVEKINWVPDELKEKLIPPIQQMFAGFKTELEKEKL
;
A
#
# COMPACT_ATOMS: atom_id res chain seq x y z
N MET A 1 -12.91 -1.21 26.40
CA MET A 1 -11.98 -1.83 25.44
C MET A 1 -12.77 -2.80 24.61
N THR A 2 -13.16 -2.37 23.42
CA THR A 2 -13.51 -3.26 22.31
C THR A 2 -12.30 -4.14 22.04
N ASP A 3 -12.46 -5.46 21.86
CA ASP A 3 -11.36 -6.35 21.47
C ASP A 3 -10.81 -5.88 20.12
N LEU A 4 -9.73 -5.08 20.16
CA LEU A 4 -9.00 -4.55 19.00
C LEU A 4 -8.60 -5.66 18.04
N VAL A 5 -8.28 -6.83 18.60
CA VAL A 5 -7.89 -8.05 17.89
C VAL A 5 -8.99 -9.08 18.07
N LYS A 6 -9.77 -9.32 17.01
CA LYS A 6 -10.75 -10.41 16.97
C LYS A 6 -10.14 -11.74 16.54
N THR A 7 -9.05 -11.70 15.77
CA THR A 7 -8.40 -12.87 15.21
C THR A 7 -6.88 -12.69 15.15
N PRO A 8 -6.07 -13.74 15.41
CA PRO A 8 -4.61 -13.63 15.38
C PRO A 8 -4.07 -13.24 14.01
N VAL A 9 -3.26 -12.18 13.96
CA VAL A 9 -2.52 -11.76 12.75
C VAL A 9 -1.35 -12.71 12.46
N PHE A 10 -0.71 -13.22 13.50
CA PHE A 10 0.42 -14.14 13.41
C PHE A 10 -0.08 -15.58 13.47
N ALA A 11 0.35 -16.40 12.52
CA ALA A 11 0.24 -17.85 12.59
C ALA A 11 1.42 -18.44 13.37
N ASP A 12 1.30 -19.70 13.79
CA ASP A 12 2.28 -20.41 14.64
C ASP A 12 3.72 -20.44 14.08
N ASN A 13 3.87 -20.29 12.76
CA ASN A 13 5.16 -20.25 12.06
C ASN A 13 5.68 -18.82 11.79
N ASN A 14 5.13 -17.81 12.47
CA ASN A 14 5.41 -16.38 12.24
C ASN A 14 5.05 -15.87 10.85
N LEU A 15 4.29 -16.63 10.06
CA LEU A 15 3.65 -16.09 8.87
C LEU A 15 2.48 -15.21 9.26
N ILE A 16 2.16 -14.26 8.39
CA ILE A 16 1.13 -13.26 8.64
C ILE A 16 -0.10 -13.62 7.83
N ASN A 17 -1.25 -13.64 8.48
CA ASN A 17 -2.52 -13.68 7.77
C ASN A 17 -2.89 -12.26 7.32
N LEU A 18 -2.90 -12.04 6.00
CA LEU A 18 -3.08 -10.73 5.39
C LEU A 18 -4.54 -10.25 5.45
N TYR A 19 -5.51 -11.17 5.55
CA TYR A 19 -6.90 -10.83 5.83
C TYR A 19 -7.04 -10.26 7.24
N HIS A 20 -6.52 -10.96 8.26
CA HIS A 20 -6.55 -10.48 9.65
C HIS A 20 -5.73 -9.20 9.84
N LEU A 21 -4.59 -9.05 9.16
CA LEU A 21 -3.79 -7.82 9.22
C LEU A 21 -4.59 -6.61 8.69
N ASN A 22 -5.30 -6.79 7.57
CA ASN A 22 -6.13 -5.73 7.01
C ASN A 22 -7.32 -5.37 7.91
N GLU A 23 -8.00 -6.37 8.48
CA GLU A 23 -9.06 -6.13 9.49
C GLU A 23 -8.51 -5.40 10.71
N LEU A 24 -7.31 -5.76 11.19
CA LEU A 24 -6.67 -5.09 12.32
C LEU A 24 -6.42 -3.61 12.02
N TYR A 25 -5.92 -3.26 10.83
CA TYR A 25 -5.74 -1.86 10.45
C TYR A 25 -7.06 -1.07 10.42
N GLN A 26 -8.16 -1.66 9.96
CA GLN A 26 -9.49 -1.04 10.00
C GLN A 26 -10.00 -0.84 11.44
N ASN A 27 -9.78 -1.82 12.32
CA ASN A 27 -10.15 -1.72 13.74
C ASN A 27 -9.34 -0.63 14.44
N ILE A 28 -8.03 -0.57 14.17
CA ILE A 28 -7.14 0.48 14.70
C ILE A 28 -7.61 1.86 14.27
N ALA A 29 -7.95 2.07 13.00
CA ALA A 29 -8.47 3.35 12.52
C ALA A 29 -9.78 3.76 13.22
N THR A 30 -10.67 2.79 13.44
CA THR A 30 -11.92 3.00 14.18
C THR A 30 -11.65 3.41 15.63
N GLU A 31 -10.76 2.70 16.32
CA GLU A 31 -10.38 3.01 17.70
C GLU A 31 -9.68 4.37 17.81
N VAL A 32 -8.79 4.70 16.88
CA VAL A 32 -8.11 6.01 16.85
C VAL A 32 -9.12 7.13 16.66
N SER A 33 -10.05 6.97 15.70
CA SER A 33 -11.14 7.93 15.47
C SER A 33 -11.99 8.13 16.74
N GLN A 34 -12.33 7.03 17.43
CA GLN A 34 -13.06 7.07 18.69
C GLN A 34 -12.28 7.81 19.79
N ARG A 35 -11.00 7.49 20.00
CA ARG A 35 -10.16 8.15 21.03
C ARG A 35 -9.94 9.63 20.74
N MET A 36 -9.81 10.02 19.47
CA MET A 36 -9.75 11.43 19.06
C MET A 36 -11.01 12.18 19.45
N ARG A 37 -12.18 11.58 19.22
CA ARG A 37 -13.47 12.16 19.60
C ARG A 37 -13.63 12.26 21.13
N GLU A 38 -13.33 11.20 21.85
CA GLU A 38 -13.55 11.13 23.31
C GLU A 38 -12.56 11.99 24.10
N THR A 39 -11.29 11.99 23.69
CA THR A 39 -10.21 12.67 24.46
C THR A 39 -10.02 14.12 24.03
N HIS A 40 -10.24 14.41 22.75
CA HIS A 40 -9.92 15.73 22.18
C HIS A 40 -11.12 16.44 21.56
N GLN A 41 -12.31 15.83 21.57
CA GLN A 41 -13.54 16.39 20.97
C GLN A 41 -13.34 16.71 19.47
N ILE A 42 -12.50 15.93 18.80
CA ILE A 42 -12.22 16.04 17.37
C ILE A 42 -12.83 14.82 16.70
N ASP A 43 -13.95 15.03 16.01
CA ASP A 43 -14.58 13.98 15.20
C ASP A 43 -13.90 13.91 13.84
N VAL A 44 -13.20 12.81 13.59
CA VAL A 44 -12.42 12.58 12.37
C VAL A 44 -12.74 11.18 11.87
N PRO A 45 -13.57 11.02 10.83
CA PRO A 45 -13.79 9.70 10.24
C PRO A 45 -12.50 9.23 9.55
N ILE A 46 -12.04 8.02 9.88
CA ILE A 46 -10.81 7.46 9.36
C ILE A 46 -11.11 6.12 8.69
N THR A 47 -10.56 5.89 7.51
CA THR A 47 -10.47 4.53 6.95
C THR A 47 -9.01 4.13 6.85
N SER A 48 -8.75 2.83 6.84
CA SER A 48 -7.40 2.31 6.80
C SER A 48 -7.38 0.92 6.19
N GLY A 49 -6.26 0.55 5.59
CA GLY A 49 -6.05 -0.80 5.06
C GLY A 49 -4.58 -1.09 4.80
N ILE A 50 -4.31 -2.29 4.33
CA ILE A 50 -2.96 -2.73 3.98
C ILE A 50 -2.41 -1.93 2.79
N TRP A 51 -1.11 -1.62 2.82
CA TRP A 51 -0.39 -1.02 1.71
C TRP A 51 0.72 -1.96 1.18
N GLY A 52 1.14 -1.77 -0.07
CA GLY A 52 2.27 -2.50 -0.65
C GLY A 52 1.95 -3.91 -1.13
N GLY A 53 0.70 -4.17 -1.51
CA GLY A 53 0.27 -5.27 -2.39
C GLY A 53 0.63 -6.70 -2.00
N THR A 54 1.14 -6.93 -0.80
CA THR A 54 1.65 -8.27 -0.40
C THR A 54 0.51 -9.30 -0.33
N TYR A 55 -0.72 -8.84 -0.17
CA TYR A 55 -1.94 -9.66 -0.26
C TYR A 55 -2.16 -10.31 -1.63
N LEU A 56 -1.57 -9.75 -2.70
CA LEU A 56 -1.69 -10.27 -4.07
C LEU A 56 -0.91 -11.58 -4.28
N ILE A 57 -0.06 -11.97 -3.33
CA ILE A 57 0.79 -13.17 -3.39
C ILE A 57 0.59 -14.07 -2.14
N ALA A 58 -0.64 -14.17 -1.65
CA ALA A 58 -1.03 -15.00 -0.51
C ALA A 58 -1.55 -16.39 -0.93
N HIS A 59 -1.69 -17.29 0.05
CA HIS A 59 -2.52 -18.48 -0.08
C HIS A 59 -4.01 -18.11 -0.13
N PRO A 60 -4.91 -19.01 -0.61
CA PRO A 60 -6.34 -18.73 -0.71
C PRO A 60 -7.03 -18.33 0.60
N ASN A 61 -6.47 -18.66 1.76
CA ASN A 61 -6.95 -18.26 3.09
C ASN A 61 -6.32 -16.95 3.61
N GLY A 62 -5.57 -16.23 2.76
CA GLY A 62 -4.89 -14.99 3.12
C GLY A 62 -3.57 -15.16 3.86
N LEU A 63 -3.15 -16.39 4.18
CA LEU A 63 -1.83 -16.62 4.77
C LEU A 63 -0.72 -16.22 3.77
N ALA A 64 0.21 -15.38 4.21
CA ALA A 64 1.34 -14.97 3.37
C ALA A 64 2.18 -16.20 2.97
N LYS A 65 2.56 -16.31 1.68
CA LYS A 65 3.42 -17.39 1.19
C LYS A 65 4.86 -17.32 1.73
N ARG A 66 5.24 -16.17 2.31
CA ARG A 66 6.59 -15.88 2.82
C ARG A 66 6.50 -14.96 4.04
N ARG A 67 7.55 -14.98 4.86
CA ARG A 67 7.67 -14.06 6.01
C ARG A 67 7.66 -12.61 5.55
N ILE A 68 6.84 -11.80 6.21
CA ILE A 68 6.73 -10.36 5.98
C ILE A 68 7.55 -9.65 7.05
N TRP A 69 8.53 -8.88 6.62
CA TRP A 69 9.43 -8.15 7.53
C TRP A 69 9.02 -6.69 7.71
N ARG A 70 8.11 -6.17 6.89
CA ARG A 70 7.79 -4.74 6.86
C ARG A 70 6.29 -4.59 6.75
N PHE A 71 5.70 -3.94 7.74
CA PHE A 71 4.28 -3.66 7.80
C PHE A 71 4.02 -2.29 7.23
N TYR A 72 3.04 -2.21 6.34
CA TYR A 72 2.66 -0.99 5.68
C TYR A 72 1.15 -0.83 5.72
N CYS A 73 0.72 0.34 6.13
CA CYS A 73 -0.66 0.69 6.30
C CYS A 73 -0.92 2.05 5.62
N ILE A 74 -2.02 2.15 4.88
CA ILE A 74 -2.50 3.42 4.33
C ILE A 74 -3.70 3.88 5.15
N VAL A 75 -3.70 5.15 5.56
CA VAL A 75 -4.71 5.78 6.42
C VAL A 75 -5.28 7.00 5.73
N ASN A 76 -6.59 7.01 5.53
CA ASN A 76 -7.32 8.10 4.91
C ASN A 76 -7.85 9.09 5.95
N LEU A 77 -7.40 10.33 5.83
CA LEU A 77 -7.81 11.43 6.69
C LEU A 77 -8.72 12.40 5.93
N PRO A 78 -9.79 12.89 6.57
CA PRO A 78 -10.70 13.82 5.95
C PRO A 78 -10.00 15.17 5.72
N GLN A 79 -10.30 15.80 4.58
CA GLN A 79 -9.81 17.15 4.29
C GLN A 79 -10.64 18.23 4.96
N ASN A 80 -10.07 19.43 5.08
CA ASN A 80 -10.73 20.62 5.61
C ASN A 80 -11.29 20.40 7.03
N THR A 81 -10.48 19.75 7.87
CA THR A 81 -10.84 19.39 9.24
C THR A 81 -9.90 20.02 10.25
N LEU A 82 -10.18 19.84 11.52
CA LEU A 82 -9.29 20.27 12.60
C LEU A 82 -7.89 19.63 12.53
N LEU A 83 -7.70 18.56 11.75
CA LEU A 83 -6.39 17.93 11.52
C LEU A 83 -5.42 18.80 10.71
N ASP A 84 -5.90 19.85 10.03
CA ASP A 84 -5.02 20.82 9.35
C ASP A 84 -4.15 21.61 10.34
N LYS A 85 -4.51 21.60 11.63
CA LYS A 85 -3.69 22.15 12.71
C LYS A 85 -2.64 21.12 13.13
N HIS A 86 -1.37 21.50 13.07
CA HIS A 86 -0.24 20.63 13.43
C HIS A 86 -0.41 19.94 14.81
N ALA A 87 -0.82 20.69 15.84
CA ALA A 87 -1.05 20.14 17.17
C ALA A 87 -2.14 19.05 17.24
N ASN A 88 -3.13 19.10 16.34
CA ASN A 88 -4.15 18.06 16.25
C ASN A 88 -3.65 16.82 15.50
N MET A 89 -2.77 17.01 14.51
CA MET A 89 -2.07 15.91 13.86
C MET A 89 -1.12 15.19 14.84
N GLU A 90 -0.41 15.93 15.70
CA GLU A 90 0.42 15.36 16.76
C GLU A 90 -0.39 14.46 17.71
N ARG A 91 -1.58 14.91 18.12
CA ARG A 91 -2.51 14.12 18.94
C ARG A 91 -2.95 12.85 18.24
N LEU A 92 -3.33 12.95 16.96
CA LEU A 92 -3.71 11.80 16.14
C LEU A 92 -2.56 10.78 16.07
N VAL A 93 -1.34 11.24 15.83
CA VAL A 93 -0.14 10.40 15.75
C VAL A 93 0.17 9.73 17.09
N SER A 94 0.06 10.46 18.20
CA SER A 94 0.25 9.90 19.54
C SER A 94 -0.74 8.77 19.80
N ILE A 95 -2.02 8.99 19.51
CA ILE A 95 -3.07 7.97 19.68
C ILE A 95 -2.80 6.77 18.77
N TYR A 96 -2.42 6.97 17.50
CA TYR A 96 -2.02 5.88 16.62
C TYR A 96 -0.88 5.05 17.21
N CYS A 97 0.16 5.69 17.74
CA CYS A 97 1.29 4.98 18.34
C CYS A 97 0.87 4.09 19.50
N ASP A 98 -0.05 4.56 20.34
CA ASP A 98 -0.53 3.80 21.50
C ASP A 98 -1.45 2.65 21.07
N VAL A 99 -2.40 2.92 20.18
CA VAL A 99 -3.30 1.88 19.65
C VAL A 99 -2.54 0.81 18.88
N PHE A 100 -1.49 1.15 18.13
CA PHE A 100 -0.64 0.15 17.47
C PHE A 100 0.09 -0.75 18.48
N LYS A 101 0.66 -0.20 19.55
CA LYS A 101 1.31 -1.00 20.60
C LYS A 101 0.32 -1.96 21.26
N GLU A 102 -0.87 -1.46 21.59
CA GLU A 102 -1.92 -2.27 22.20
C GLU A 102 -2.37 -3.40 21.25
N ALA A 103 -2.63 -3.07 19.99
CA ALA A 103 -3.15 -3.98 18.99
C ALA A 103 -2.16 -5.10 18.59
N PHE A 104 -0.86 -4.81 18.60
CA PHE A 104 0.16 -5.80 18.25
C PHE A 104 0.81 -6.49 19.47
N SER A 105 0.46 -6.09 20.70
CA SER A 105 0.92 -6.75 21.92
C SER A 105 0.32 -8.17 22.05
N PRO A 106 1.05 -9.15 22.61
CA PRO A 106 2.45 -9.09 23.02
C PRO A 106 3.44 -9.44 21.89
N HIS A 107 2.96 -9.63 20.66
CA HIS A 107 3.78 -10.16 19.56
C HIS A 107 4.86 -9.17 19.09
N LEU A 108 4.55 -7.87 19.09
CA LEU A 108 5.49 -6.81 18.70
C LEU A 108 5.70 -5.80 19.83
N GLU A 109 6.93 -5.27 19.90
CA GLU A 109 7.28 -4.16 20.79
C GLU A 109 7.55 -2.90 19.95
N LEU A 110 6.48 -2.20 19.57
CA LEU A 110 6.57 -1.06 18.65
C LEU A 110 7.02 0.23 19.36
N LYS A 111 8.07 0.87 18.83
CA LYS A 111 8.61 2.15 19.29
C LYS A 111 8.59 3.17 18.17
N LEU A 112 8.02 4.34 18.43
CA LEU A 112 8.03 5.46 17.48
C LEU A 112 9.48 5.87 17.19
N LYS A 113 9.87 5.82 15.93
CA LYS A 113 11.16 6.30 15.46
C LYS A 113 11.08 7.72 14.96
N MET A 114 10.11 7.98 14.07
CA MET A 114 9.86 9.30 13.50
C MET A 114 8.47 9.38 12.88
N TRP A 115 7.98 10.61 12.71
CA TRP A 115 6.77 10.90 11.95
C TRP A 115 6.90 12.24 11.22
N GLY A 116 5.98 12.52 10.30
CA GLY A 116 5.92 13.79 9.57
C GLY A 116 6.82 13.85 8.33
N GLY A 117 7.48 12.74 7.97
CA GLY A 117 8.16 12.63 6.67
C GLY A 117 7.16 12.73 5.53
N ARG A 118 7.50 13.47 4.47
CA ARG A 118 6.62 13.68 3.31
C ARG A 118 6.82 12.56 2.28
N LEU A 119 5.72 12.01 1.78
CA LEU A 119 5.77 11.01 0.72
C LEU A 119 6.19 11.68 -0.62
N PRO A 120 7.20 11.16 -1.35
CA PRO A 120 7.62 11.72 -2.62
C PRO A 120 6.49 11.78 -3.65
N PHE A 121 6.46 12.83 -4.47
CA PHE A 121 5.44 13.02 -5.52
C PHE A 121 3.99 13.12 -5.03
N SER A 122 3.78 13.35 -3.72
CA SER A 122 2.47 13.73 -3.19
C SER A 122 2.20 15.23 -3.35
N ASN A 123 0.95 15.66 -3.14
CA ASN A 123 0.52 17.04 -3.33
C ASN A 123 1.39 18.05 -2.56
N SER A 124 1.82 19.14 -3.20
CA SER A 124 2.71 20.12 -2.59
C SER A 124 2.03 20.97 -1.51
N ALA A 125 0.76 21.31 -1.70
CA ALA A 125 0.00 22.11 -0.75
C ALA A 125 -0.43 21.28 0.47
N LYS A 126 -0.74 20.01 0.26
CA LYS A 126 -1.21 19.09 1.30
C LYS A 126 -0.56 17.71 1.14
N PRO A 127 0.73 17.57 1.52
CA PRO A 127 1.52 16.37 1.28
C PRO A 127 1.05 15.20 2.14
N SER A 128 1.17 13.99 1.60
CA SER A 128 0.96 12.77 2.38
C SER A 128 2.09 12.63 3.40
N LEU A 129 1.75 12.24 4.61
CA LEU A 129 2.68 12.17 5.75
C LEU A 129 2.96 10.71 6.13
N THR A 130 4.10 10.48 6.75
CA THR A 130 4.52 9.14 7.17
C THR A 130 4.70 9.04 8.68
N LEU A 131 4.36 7.87 9.23
CA LEU A 131 4.71 7.41 10.58
C LEU A 131 5.62 6.21 10.45
N HIS A 132 6.65 6.11 11.29
CA HIS A 132 7.56 4.97 11.30
C HIS A 132 7.80 4.48 12.73
N MET A 133 7.48 3.21 12.98
CA MET A 133 7.70 2.53 14.25
C MET A 133 8.60 1.31 14.02
N GLU A 134 9.64 1.15 14.84
CA GLU A 134 10.54 -0.01 14.83
C GLU A 134 10.01 -1.04 15.85
N ASP A 135 10.14 -2.33 15.53
CA ASP A 135 9.79 -3.42 16.45
C ASP A 135 11.04 -3.94 17.16
N ALA A 136 11.06 -3.84 18.50
CA ALA A 136 12.21 -4.25 19.30
C ALA A 136 12.35 -5.77 19.45
N THR A 137 11.33 -6.56 19.08
CA THR A 137 11.41 -8.03 19.10
C THR A 137 12.08 -8.60 17.86
N GLU A 138 12.32 -7.79 16.83
CA GLU A 138 12.83 -8.20 15.51
C GLU A 138 11.94 -9.24 14.80
N THR A 139 10.68 -9.38 15.24
CA THR A 139 9.68 -10.20 14.55
C THR A 139 9.38 -9.61 13.19
N VAL A 140 9.20 -8.29 13.14
CA VAL A 140 9.25 -7.47 11.93
C VAL A 140 10.33 -6.40 12.07
N SER A 141 10.79 -5.83 10.96
CA SER A 141 11.75 -4.72 10.99
C SER A 141 11.08 -3.40 11.35
N TRP A 142 9.87 -3.14 10.83
CA TRP A 142 9.12 -1.92 11.14
C TRP A 142 7.65 -1.98 10.70
N LEU A 143 6.86 -1.09 11.29
CA LEU A 143 5.54 -0.67 10.83
C LEU A 143 5.64 0.77 10.29
N ARG A 144 5.13 1.01 9.09
CA ARG A 144 5.04 2.35 8.49
C ARG A 144 3.60 2.66 8.09
N VAL A 145 3.16 3.86 8.44
CA VAL A 145 1.83 4.37 8.06
C VAL A 145 2.00 5.49 7.05
N PHE A 146 1.14 5.50 6.04
CA PHE A 146 1.00 6.56 5.06
C PHE A 146 -0.33 7.27 5.30
N PHE A 147 -0.28 8.48 5.88
CA PHE A 147 -1.43 9.35 6.04
C PHE A 147 -1.67 10.08 4.72
N VAL A 148 -2.79 9.78 4.08
CA VAL A 148 -3.23 10.40 2.84
C VAL A 148 -4.52 11.17 3.08
N TRP A 149 -4.77 12.17 2.24
CA TRP A 149 -5.86 13.11 2.42
C TRP A 149 -7.04 12.78 1.51
N ASN A 150 -8.25 12.99 2.01
CA ASN A 150 -9.56 12.60 1.47
C ASN A 150 -10.10 11.34 2.14
N HIS A 151 -11.35 11.41 2.61
CA HIS A 151 -12.01 10.29 3.27
C HIS A 151 -12.68 9.40 2.23
N VAL A 152 -11.95 8.36 1.83
CA VAL A 152 -12.37 7.35 0.85
C VAL A 152 -12.12 5.95 1.41
N PRO A 153 -12.70 4.88 0.84
CA PRO A 153 -12.25 3.51 1.13
C PRO A 153 -10.76 3.35 0.84
N TRP A 154 -10.08 2.49 1.59
CA TRP A 154 -8.63 2.29 1.47
C TRP A 154 -8.23 1.74 0.08
N GLU A 155 -9.13 1.01 -0.58
CA GLU A 155 -8.96 0.49 -1.93
C GLU A 155 -8.75 1.61 -2.95
N GLU A 156 -9.52 2.70 -2.84
CA GLU A 156 -9.34 3.88 -3.69
C GLU A 156 -7.94 4.49 -3.51
N SER A 157 -7.43 4.45 -2.28
CA SER A 157 -6.14 5.03 -1.94
C SER A 157 -4.97 4.23 -2.49
N ILE A 158 -5.11 2.90 -2.57
CA ILE A 158 -4.12 2.06 -3.25
C ILE A 158 -4.06 2.38 -4.75
N ILE A 159 -5.21 2.61 -5.39
CA ILE A 159 -5.27 3.00 -6.79
C ILE A 159 -4.64 4.39 -6.99
N SER A 160 -5.01 5.36 -6.16
CA SER A 160 -4.45 6.72 -6.25
C SER A 160 -2.93 6.74 -5.98
N ASP A 161 -2.45 6.02 -4.97
CA ASP A 161 -1.02 5.94 -4.66
C ASP A 161 -0.23 5.24 -5.77
N THR A 162 -0.87 4.34 -6.54
CA THR A 162 -0.23 3.73 -7.72
C THR A 162 0.16 4.77 -8.77
N VAL A 163 -0.61 5.86 -8.93
CA VAL A 163 -0.25 6.99 -9.82
C VAL A 163 1.10 7.59 -9.42
N ARG A 164 1.26 7.84 -8.12
CA ARG A 164 2.48 8.39 -7.51
C ARG A 164 3.66 7.43 -7.66
N ILE A 165 3.45 6.14 -7.40
CA ILE A 165 4.48 5.10 -7.53
C ILE A 165 4.93 4.96 -8.99
N VAL A 166 4.00 4.97 -9.95
CA VAL A 166 4.35 4.90 -11.39
C VAL A 166 5.24 6.09 -11.77
N LYS A 167 4.92 7.29 -11.30
CA LYS A 167 5.77 8.47 -11.51
C LYS A 167 7.16 8.31 -10.88
N GLU A 168 7.22 7.86 -9.62
CA GLU A 168 8.49 7.60 -8.92
C GLU A 168 9.36 6.58 -9.66
N TYR A 169 8.76 5.48 -10.14
CA TYR A 169 9.50 4.40 -10.76
C TYR A 169 9.83 4.60 -12.22
N LYS A 170 9.13 5.50 -12.90
CA LYS A 170 9.54 5.95 -14.23
C LYS A 170 10.97 6.50 -14.24
N GLU A 171 11.47 7.04 -13.12
CA GLU A 171 12.87 7.46 -13.01
C GLU A 171 13.88 6.30 -13.15
N PHE A 172 13.48 5.07 -12.81
CA PHE A 172 14.32 3.86 -12.91
C PHE A 172 14.11 3.07 -14.21
N PHE A 173 13.04 3.35 -14.94
CA PHE A 173 12.67 2.63 -16.17
C PHE A 173 12.59 3.56 -17.39
N ASP A 174 13.19 4.75 -17.31
CA ASP A 174 13.23 5.71 -18.41
C ASP A 174 14.11 5.19 -19.56
N LEU A 175 13.47 4.77 -20.65
CA LEU A 175 14.13 4.25 -21.85
C LEU A 175 15.14 5.25 -22.46
N LYS A 176 14.95 6.56 -22.25
CA LYS A 176 15.87 7.59 -22.76
C LYS A 176 17.14 7.69 -21.91
N LYS A 177 17.05 7.37 -20.62
CA LYS A 177 18.19 7.45 -19.68
C LYS A 177 18.95 6.12 -19.57
N GLY A 178 18.32 5.02 -19.97
CA GLY A 178 18.87 3.68 -19.76
C GLY A 178 18.59 3.16 -18.35
N PRO A 179 18.92 1.89 -18.07
CA PRO A 179 18.74 1.29 -16.76
C PRO A 179 19.66 1.96 -15.73
N VAL A 180 19.12 2.24 -14.54
CA VAL A 180 19.86 2.87 -13.44
C VAL A 180 20.63 1.80 -12.67
N VAL A 181 21.93 2.03 -12.44
CA VAL A 181 22.77 1.14 -11.62
C VAL A 181 22.41 1.30 -10.15
N LYS A 182 21.95 0.22 -9.52
CA LYS A 182 21.60 0.15 -8.09
C LYS A 182 22.12 -1.12 -7.43
N ASP A 183 22.12 -1.13 -6.10
CA ASP A 183 22.34 -2.35 -5.33
C ASP A 183 21.24 -3.38 -5.63
N SER A 184 21.61 -4.67 -5.69
CA SER A 184 20.67 -5.72 -6.07
C SER A 184 19.51 -5.87 -5.08
N LYS A 185 19.70 -5.51 -3.80
CA LYS A 185 18.61 -5.50 -2.82
C LYS A 185 17.58 -4.41 -3.12
N GLU A 186 18.02 -3.24 -3.58
CA GLU A 186 17.11 -2.17 -4.00
C GLU A 186 16.35 -2.54 -5.27
N ILE A 187 17.05 -3.11 -6.27
CA ILE A 187 16.43 -3.60 -7.51
C ILE A 187 15.39 -4.66 -7.20
N LYS A 188 15.67 -5.59 -6.27
CA LYS A 188 14.70 -6.60 -5.85
C LYS A 188 13.39 -5.98 -5.31
N TYR A 189 13.46 -4.90 -4.54
CA TYR A 189 12.26 -4.23 -4.05
C TYR A 189 11.52 -3.51 -5.19
N LEU A 190 12.25 -2.85 -6.09
CA LEU A 190 11.67 -2.25 -7.29
C LEU A 190 10.91 -3.29 -8.13
N LEU A 191 11.49 -4.48 -8.35
CA LEU A 191 10.85 -5.57 -9.09
C LEU A 191 9.61 -6.12 -8.38
N GLN A 192 9.64 -6.24 -7.05
CA GLN A 192 8.48 -6.62 -6.27
C GLN A 192 7.33 -5.63 -6.49
N ASP A 193 7.63 -4.34 -6.49
CA ASP A 193 6.61 -3.32 -6.66
C ASP A 193 6.09 -3.25 -8.10
N ILE A 194 6.89 -3.57 -9.12
CA ILE A 194 6.39 -3.73 -10.50
C ILE A 194 5.32 -4.84 -10.58
N ILE A 195 5.50 -5.96 -9.87
CA ILE A 195 4.48 -7.01 -9.77
C ILE A 195 3.21 -6.45 -9.14
N ILE A 196 3.36 -5.71 -8.04
CA ILE A 196 2.23 -5.12 -7.30
C ILE A 196 1.48 -4.11 -8.17
N ILE A 197 2.17 -3.18 -8.83
CA ILE A 197 1.57 -2.17 -9.72
C ILE A 197 0.77 -2.86 -10.82
N TYR A 198 1.35 -3.85 -11.51
CA TYR A 198 0.63 -4.56 -12.56
C TYR A 198 -0.62 -5.24 -12.01
N ARG A 199 -0.51 -6.00 -10.92
CA ARG A 199 -1.65 -6.72 -10.34
C ARG A 199 -2.73 -5.78 -9.80
N THR A 200 -2.37 -4.57 -9.36
CA THR A 200 -3.32 -3.53 -8.99
C THR A 200 -4.01 -2.91 -10.20
N LEU A 201 -3.32 -2.76 -11.34
CA LEU A 201 -3.84 -2.10 -12.55
C LEU A 201 -4.35 -3.05 -13.63
N GLU A 202 -4.24 -4.36 -13.43
CA GLU A 202 -4.44 -5.40 -14.46
C GLU A 202 -5.72 -5.17 -15.28
N ASN A 203 -6.86 -4.97 -14.61
CA ASN A 203 -8.15 -4.76 -15.27
C ASN A 203 -8.33 -3.39 -15.94
N ALA A 204 -7.45 -2.42 -15.69
CA ALA A 204 -7.42 -1.14 -16.38
C ALA A 204 -6.55 -1.16 -17.65
N CYS A 205 -5.63 -2.13 -17.75
CA CYS A 205 -4.78 -2.29 -18.92
C CYS A 205 -5.54 -2.76 -20.17
N SER A 206 -5.00 -2.42 -21.34
CA SER A 206 -5.50 -2.96 -22.61
C SER A 206 -5.23 -4.47 -22.73
N GLY A 207 -6.05 -5.18 -23.52
CA GLY A 207 -5.92 -6.62 -23.72
C GLY A 207 -4.53 -7.02 -24.25
N ASP A 208 -4.04 -6.30 -25.26
CA ASP A 208 -2.71 -6.52 -25.84
C ASP A 208 -1.59 -6.33 -24.80
N PHE A 209 -1.72 -5.32 -23.94
CA PHE A 209 -0.74 -5.09 -22.87
C PHE A 209 -0.81 -6.19 -21.80
N GLN A 210 -2.01 -6.64 -21.42
CA GLN A 210 -2.16 -7.75 -20.48
C GLN A 210 -1.52 -9.04 -21.02
N GLU A 211 -1.76 -9.39 -22.29
CA GLU A 211 -1.18 -10.58 -22.91
C GLU A 211 0.36 -10.54 -22.86
N HIS A 212 0.94 -9.39 -23.20
CA HIS A 212 2.37 -9.16 -23.12
C HIS A 212 2.92 -9.22 -21.69
N ALA A 213 2.32 -8.46 -20.77
CA ALA A 213 2.79 -8.29 -19.41
C ALA A 213 2.63 -9.56 -18.56
N ASN A 214 1.57 -10.35 -18.77
CA ASN A 214 1.27 -11.53 -17.95
C ASN A 214 2.41 -12.56 -17.94
N SER A 215 3.05 -12.81 -19.07
CA SER A 215 4.19 -13.73 -19.17
C SER A 215 5.37 -13.25 -18.31
N ILE A 216 5.68 -11.95 -18.39
CA ILE A 216 6.79 -11.32 -17.69
C ILE A 216 6.52 -11.31 -16.18
N ILE A 217 5.33 -10.86 -15.77
CA ILE A 217 4.91 -10.79 -14.38
C ILE A 217 4.80 -12.18 -13.75
N GLY A 218 4.32 -13.18 -14.50
CA GLY A 218 4.29 -14.58 -14.07
C GLY A 218 5.68 -15.08 -13.71
N LYS A 219 6.66 -14.91 -14.62
CA LYS A 219 8.06 -15.27 -14.39
C LYS A 219 8.64 -14.54 -13.18
N MET A 220 8.44 -13.23 -13.07
CA MET A 220 8.94 -12.44 -11.93
C MET A 220 8.34 -12.93 -10.60
N THR A 221 7.04 -13.23 -10.59
CA THR A 221 6.33 -13.73 -9.40
C THR A 221 6.88 -15.07 -8.96
N GLU A 222 7.08 -16.01 -9.89
CA GLU A 222 7.67 -17.31 -9.62
C GLU A 222 9.06 -17.17 -8.99
N ARG A 223 9.94 -16.36 -9.58
CA ARG A 223 11.29 -16.14 -9.04
C ARG A 223 11.28 -15.47 -7.68
N PHE A 224 10.40 -14.49 -7.47
CA PHE A 224 10.24 -13.85 -6.16
C PHE A 224 9.81 -14.87 -5.08
N LEU A 225 8.88 -15.77 -5.41
CA LEU A 225 8.40 -16.83 -4.51
C LEU A 225 9.43 -17.95 -4.30
N ALA A 226 10.31 -18.22 -5.26
CA ALA A 226 11.43 -19.15 -5.10
C ALA A 226 12.54 -18.56 -4.22
N GLY A 227 12.71 -17.24 -4.24
CA GLY A 227 13.65 -16.53 -3.40
C GLY A 227 14.75 -15.90 -4.22
N LEU A 228 14.53 -14.63 -4.53
CA LEU A 228 15.43 -13.85 -5.35
C LEU A 228 16.63 -13.35 -4.51
N HIS A 229 17.72 -14.11 -4.50
CA HIS A 229 18.96 -13.82 -3.75
C HIS A 229 20.18 -13.66 -4.65
N ASP A 230 20.16 -14.29 -5.83
CA ASP A 230 21.24 -14.21 -6.80
C ASP A 230 21.27 -12.83 -7.47
N ARG A 231 22.45 -12.22 -7.51
CA ARG A 231 22.64 -10.86 -8.03
C ARG A 231 22.39 -10.79 -9.53
N ASP A 232 22.91 -11.76 -10.28
CA ASP A 232 22.86 -11.73 -11.74
C ASP A 232 21.43 -11.97 -12.19
N GLU A 233 20.70 -12.87 -11.53
CA GLU A 233 19.27 -13.09 -11.77
C GLU A 233 18.43 -11.83 -11.48
N ILE A 234 18.74 -11.09 -10.42
CA ILE A 234 18.06 -9.81 -10.11
C ILE A 234 18.27 -8.80 -11.25
N ILE A 235 19.50 -8.69 -11.74
CA ILE A 235 19.86 -7.76 -12.81
C ILE A 235 19.18 -8.18 -14.12
N ASP A 236 19.18 -9.47 -14.45
CA ASP A 236 18.51 -10.01 -15.65
C ASP A 236 17.01 -9.72 -15.64
N LEU A 237 16.35 -9.90 -14.50
CA LEU A 237 14.93 -9.56 -14.34
C LEU A 237 14.68 -8.06 -14.50
N TYR A 238 15.59 -7.22 -13.97
CA TYR A 238 15.50 -5.77 -14.14
C TYR A 238 15.66 -5.33 -15.58
N GLU A 239 16.64 -5.86 -16.30
CA GLU A 239 16.80 -5.60 -17.72
C GLU A 239 15.61 -6.09 -18.53
N MET A 240 15.03 -7.24 -18.18
CA MET A 240 13.83 -7.76 -18.82
C MET A 240 12.66 -6.78 -18.65
N VAL A 241 12.37 -6.32 -17.43
CA VAL A 241 11.29 -5.33 -17.19
C VAL A 241 11.57 -4.04 -17.95
N PHE A 242 12.81 -3.57 -17.92
CA PHE A 242 13.24 -2.35 -18.62
C PHE A 242 13.00 -2.45 -20.13
N LYS A 243 13.50 -3.51 -20.77
CA LYS A 243 13.40 -3.72 -22.24
C LYS A 243 11.95 -3.89 -22.71
N ASN A 244 11.07 -4.42 -21.86
CA ASN A 244 9.65 -4.59 -22.17
C ASN A 244 8.80 -3.37 -21.80
N ALA A 245 9.40 -2.29 -21.30
CA ALA A 245 8.75 -0.99 -21.12
C ALA A 245 7.44 -1.02 -20.29
N LEU A 246 7.32 -1.92 -19.32
CA LEU A 246 6.06 -2.14 -18.58
C LEU A 246 5.53 -0.86 -17.90
N ILE A 247 6.43 -0.01 -17.39
CA ILE A 247 6.07 1.24 -16.73
C ILE A 247 5.24 2.18 -17.62
N TYR A 248 5.46 2.14 -18.94
CA TYR A 248 4.75 2.98 -19.90
C TYR A 248 3.33 2.48 -20.14
N GLY A 249 3.12 1.15 -20.17
CA GLY A 249 1.77 0.60 -20.23
C GLY A 249 0.96 0.86 -18.95
N PHE A 250 1.62 0.86 -17.78
CA PHE A 250 0.98 1.27 -16.52
C PHE A 250 0.57 2.74 -16.54
N GLU A 251 1.46 3.60 -17.03
CA GLU A 251 1.19 5.03 -17.21
C GLU A 251 0.02 5.27 -18.18
N GLU A 252 0.01 4.63 -19.34
CA GLU A 252 -1.07 4.73 -20.34
C GLU A 252 -2.43 4.30 -19.76
N SER A 253 -2.45 3.23 -18.95
CA SER A 253 -3.65 2.72 -18.28
C SER A 253 -4.26 3.73 -17.29
N LEU A 254 -3.45 4.66 -16.78
CA LEU A 254 -3.86 5.69 -15.83
C LEU A 254 -4.10 7.05 -16.51
N GLU A 255 -3.31 7.40 -17.53
CA GLU A 255 -3.28 8.75 -18.10
C GLU A 255 -4.64 9.16 -18.67
N ALA A 256 -5.23 8.33 -19.53
CA ALA A 256 -6.48 8.70 -20.21
C ALA A 256 -7.67 8.90 -19.24
N PRO A 257 -7.93 8.00 -18.26
CA PRO A 257 -8.99 8.22 -17.27
C PRO A 257 -8.83 9.50 -16.44
N PHE A 258 -7.61 9.81 -15.98
CA PHE A 258 -7.34 11.02 -15.18
C PHE A 258 -7.39 12.29 -16.03
N ALA A 259 -6.92 12.25 -17.28
CA ALA A 259 -6.95 13.38 -18.20
C ALA A 259 -8.38 13.83 -18.53
N LYS A 260 -9.36 12.92 -18.59
CA LYS A 260 -10.80 13.26 -18.74
C LYS A 260 -11.31 14.17 -17.61
N ALA A 261 -10.68 14.12 -16.44
CA ALA A 261 -10.99 14.96 -15.29
C ALA A 261 -10.06 16.20 -15.17
N GLY A 262 -9.24 16.47 -16.19
CA GLY A 262 -8.28 17.58 -16.19
C GLY A 262 -7.06 17.34 -15.30
N LEU A 263 -6.78 16.10 -14.89
CA LEU A 263 -5.66 15.76 -14.01
C LEU A 263 -4.51 15.16 -14.81
N ASN A 264 -3.32 15.73 -14.66
CA ASN A 264 -2.09 15.21 -15.28
C ASN A 264 -1.34 14.34 -14.27
N ILE A 265 -1.27 13.03 -14.54
CA ILE A 265 -0.61 12.04 -13.66
C ILE A 265 0.91 12.24 -13.53
N GLN A 266 1.54 12.99 -14.44
CA GLN A 266 2.95 13.39 -14.32
C GLN A 266 3.16 14.60 -13.41
N ASN A 267 2.09 15.19 -12.91
CA ASN A 267 2.11 16.43 -12.13
C ASN A 267 1.18 16.38 -10.89
N VAL A 268 1.14 15.22 -10.21
CA VAL A 268 0.31 14.95 -9.00
C VAL A 268 0.52 16.01 -7.91
N GLU A 269 1.73 16.52 -7.78
CA GLU A 269 2.14 17.52 -6.79
C GLU A 269 1.37 18.83 -6.93
N ASN A 270 0.84 19.12 -8.13
CA ASN A 270 0.10 20.33 -8.47
C ASN A 270 -1.39 20.06 -8.69
N TRP A 271 -1.89 18.87 -8.34
CA TRP A 271 -3.33 18.61 -8.40
C TRP A 271 -4.11 19.54 -7.46
N PRO A 272 -5.36 19.87 -7.78
CA PRO A 272 -6.24 20.57 -6.85
C PRO A 272 -6.40 19.76 -5.56
N VAL A 273 -6.47 20.46 -4.42
CA VAL A 273 -6.51 19.82 -3.09
C VAL A 273 -7.74 18.92 -2.95
N GLU A 274 -8.87 19.33 -3.50
CA GLU A 274 -10.12 18.56 -3.58
C GLU A 274 -10.04 17.29 -4.45
N LYS A 275 -8.97 17.11 -5.22
CA LYS A 275 -8.68 15.92 -6.04
C LYS A 275 -7.52 15.07 -5.52
N ILE A 276 -6.96 15.38 -4.34
CA ILE A 276 -6.00 14.49 -3.70
C ILE A 276 -6.68 13.16 -3.36
N ASN A 277 -5.98 12.05 -3.62
CA ASN A 277 -6.47 10.70 -3.37
C ASN A 277 -7.80 10.37 -4.08
N TRP A 278 -8.15 11.15 -5.10
CA TRP A 278 -9.33 10.92 -5.94
C TRP A 278 -8.98 9.95 -7.07
N VAL A 279 -9.94 9.11 -7.43
CA VAL A 279 -9.84 8.13 -8.53
C VAL A 279 -11.05 8.32 -9.45
N PRO A 280 -10.88 8.32 -10.78
CA PRO A 280 -11.99 8.31 -11.74
C PRO A 280 -12.90 7.09 -11.57
N ASP A 281 -14.21 7.28 -11.68
CA ASP A 281 -15.20 6.19 -11.51
C ASP A 281 -14.94 5.00 -12.45
N GLU A 282 -14.54 5.26 -13.70
CA GLU A 282 -14.14 4.22 -14.66
C GLU A 282 -13.01 3.30 -14.12
N LEU A 283 -12.05 3.86 -13.38
CA LEU A 283 -10.99 3.08 -12.74
C LEU A 283 -11.50 2.37 -11.48
N LYS A 284 -12.36 3.02 -10.69
CA LYS A 284 -12.96 2.40 -9.50
C LYS A 284 -13.72 1.12 -9.86
N GLU A 285 -14.54 1.18 -10.90
CA GLU A 285 -15.34 0.04 -11.38
C GLU A 285 -14.48 -1.14 -11.82
N LYS A 286 -13.29 -0.88 -12.40
CA LYS A 286 -12.38 -1.93 -12.88
C LYS A 286 -11.49 -2.49 -11.77
N LEU A 287 -11.07 -1.64 -10.83
CA LEU A 287 -9.94 -1.94 -9.92
C LEU A 287 -10.34 -2.21 -8.47
N ILE A 288 -11.46 -1.67 -7.98
CA ILE A 288 -11.92 -1.94 -6.60
C ILE A 288 -12.51 -3.36 -6.45
N PRO A 289 -13.41 -3.84 -7.34
CA PRO A 289 -14.03 -5.14 -7.15
C PRO A 289 -13.03 -6.31 -7.03
N PRO A 290 -11.95 -6.40 -7.82
CA PRO A 290 -10.94 -7.44 -7.66
C PRO A 290 -10.28 -7.45 -6.28
N ILE A 291 -9.99 -6.28 -5.71
CA ILE A 291 -9.41 -6.15 -4.37
C ILE A 291 -10.41 -6.68 -3.33
N GLN A 292 -11.66 -6.24 -3.41
CA GLN A 292 -12.71 -6.67 -2.48
C GLN A 292 -12.99 -8.18 -2.59
N GLN A 293 -13.05 -8.72 -3.80
CA GLN A 293 -13.23 -10.15 -4.07
C GLN A 293 -12.08 -10.98 -3.50
N MET A 294 -10.84 -10.48 -3.57
CA MET A 294 -9.69 -11.18 -2.99
C MET A 294 -9.83 -11.33 -1.47
N PHE A 295 -10.16 -10.25 -0.76
CA PHE A 295 -10.37 -10.29 0.70
C PHE A 295 -11.62 -11.10 1.09
N ALA A 296 -12.69 -11.02 0.30
CA ALA A 296 -13.86 -11.88 0.49
C ALA A 296 -13.51 -13.36 0.31
N GLY A 297 -12.68 -13.70 -0.67
CA GLY A 297 -12.15 -15.04 -0.89
C GLY A 297 -11.34 -15.55 0.30
N PHE A 298 -10.42 -14.73 0.83
CA PHE A 298 -9.67 -15.08 2.04
C PHE A 298 -10.59 -15.42 3.21
N LYS A 299 -11.61 -14.59 3.44
CA LYS A 299 -12.60 -14.81 4.48
C LYS A 299 -13.34 -16.14 4.29
N THR A 300 -13.84 -16.40 3.08
CA THR A 300 -14.58 -17.63 2.76
C THR A 300 -13.73 -18.88 3.00
N GLU A 301 -12.45 -18.87 2.63
CA GLU A 301 -11.56 -20.01 2.88
C GLU A 301 -11.25 -20.18 4.37
N LEU A 302 -11.01 -19.08 5.11
CA LEU A 302 -10.80 -19.14 6.56
C LEU A 302 -12.03 -19.66 7.33
N GLU A 303 -13.24 -19.39 6.85
CA GLU A 303 -14.48 -19.91 7.43
C GLU A 303 -14.64 -21.42 7.20
N LYS A 304 -14.16 -21.94 6.06
CA LYS A 304 -14.14 -23.38 5.78
C LYS A 304 -13.15 -24.14 6.66
N GLU A 305 -12.00 -23.55 6.97
CA GLU A 305 -10.97 -24.17 7.83
C GLU A 305 -11.40 -24.31 9.31
N LYS A 306 -12.44 -23.58 9.73
CA LYS A 306 -13.02 -23.65 11.08
C LYS A 306 -14.09 -24.73 11.24
N LEU A 307 -14.52 -25.37 10.15
CA LEU A 307 -15.52 -26.44 10.10
C LEU A 307 -14.86 -27.81 10.07
#